data_AF-A0A538BK71-F1
#
_entry.id   AF-A0A538BK71-F1
#
_cell.length_a   1.000
_cell.length_b   1.000
_cell.length_c   1.000
_cell.angle_alpha   90.00
_cell.angle_beta   90.00
_cell.angle_gamma   90.00
#
_symmetry.space_group_name_H-M   'P 1'
#
loop_
_entity.id
_entity.type
_entity.pdbx_description
1 polymer ?
#
loop_
_entity_poly.entity_id
_entity_poly.type
_entity_poly.pdbx_seq_one_letter_code
_entity_poly.pdbx_strand_id
1 'polypeptide(L)'
;MARPPRLPLIGAIVLAAGASTRFGSPKQQLLLPEVLERVRESSVDDVVVVLGAHDVDTDARVVRCPEWERGPGASLRCGLESLGPDTEAAVVVLATRAPGDYRRDSYHVTISGLQETSISPMRFQAG
;
A
#
# COMPACT_ATOMS: atom_id res chain seq x y z
N MET A 1 9.70 29.16 -22.09
CA MET A 1 8.26 28.87 -21.94
C MET A 1 8.14 27.89 -20.79
N ALA A 2 7.58 28.32 -19.64
CA ALA A 2 7.47 27.46 -18.46
C ALA A 2 6.41 26.38 -18.70
N ARG A 3 6.74 25.13 -18.38
CA ARG A 3 5.78 24.02 -18.37
C ARG A 3 4.69 24.35 -17.35
N PRO A 4 3.38 24.22 -17.69
CA PRO A 4 2.32 24.47 -16.72
C PRO A 4 2.51 23.55 -15.50
N PRO A 5 2.19 24.01 -14.27
CA PRO A 5 2.30 23.17 -13.10
C PRO A 5 1.39 21.96 -13.33
N ARG A 6 1.99 20.77 -13.36
CA ARG A 6 1.20 19.55 -13.23
C ARG A 6 0.71 19.50 -11.80
N LEU A 7 -0.51 19.02 -11.62
CA LEU A 7 -0.93 18.61 -10.29
C LEU A 7 0.09 17.55 -9.79
N PRO A 8 0.55 17.65 -8.53
CA PRO A 8 1.50 16.69 -7.99
C PRO A 8 0.89 15.30 -8.05
N LEU A 9 1.58 14.35 -8.68
CA LEU A 9 1.11 12.96 -8.71
C LEU A 9 1.37 12.32 -7.34
N ILE A 10 0.32 11.78 -6.73
CA ILE A 10 0.37 11.06 -5.46
C ILE A 10 0.28 9.56 -5.77
N GLY A 11 1.36 8.82 -5.52
CA GLY A 11 1.38 7.37 -5.66
C GLY A 11 0.92 6.67 -4.38
N ALA A 12 0.23 5.54 -4.49
CA ALA A 12 -0.04 4.63 -3.40
C ALA A 12 0.81 3.36 -3.51
N ILE A 13 1.48 2.99 -2.41
CA ILE A 13 2.23 1.74 -2.29
C ILE A 13 1.50 0.83 -1.30
N VAL A 14 0.90 -0.24 -1.81
CA VAL A 14 0.26 -1.28 -1.00
C VAL A 14 1.28 -2.38 -0.69
N LEU A 15 1.71 -2.46 0.57
CA LEU A 15 2.69 -3.44 1.01
C LEU A 15 2.01 -4.77 1.36
N ALA A 16 2.17 -5.74 0.45
CA ALA A 16 1.59 -7.08 0.55
C ALA A 16 2.66 -8.19 0.41
N ALA A 17 3.94 -7.89 0.62
CA ALA A 17 5.04 -8.81 0.34
C ALA A 17 5.31 -9.89 1.40
N GLY A 18 4.71 -9.77 2.59
CA GLY A 18 5.07 -10.61 3.75
C GLY A 18 4.59 -12.06 3.67
N ALA A 19 5.29 -12.97 4.34
CA ALA A 19 4.98 -14.41 4.33
C ALA A 19 3.67 -14.83 5.01
N SER A 20 2.98 -13.94 5.73
CA SER A 20 1.73 -14.24 6.45
C SER A 20 1.84 -15.40 7.46
N THR A 21 3.04 -15.67 7.98
CA THR A 21 3.35 -16.83 8.87
C THR A 21 2.49 -16.90 10.12
N ARG A 22 2.13 -15.75 10.70
CA ARG A 22 1.23 -15.67 11.87
C ARG A 22 -0.25 -15.89 11.53
N PHE A 23 -0.62 -15.75 10.26
CA PHE A 23 -1.99 -15.87 9.79
C PHE A 23 -2.31 -17.29 9.30
N GLY A 24 -1.28 -18.10 9.00
CA GLY A 24 -1.43 -19.49 8.59
C GLY A 24 -1.84 -19.70 7.13
N SER A 25 -2.18 -18.64 6.40
CA SER A 25 -2.47 -18.64 4.97
C SER A 25 -2.04 -17.31 4.32
N PRO A 26 -1.90 -17.25 2.97
CA PRO A 26 -1.61 -16.01 2.24
C PRO A 26 -2.76 -15.00 2.36
N LYS A 27 -2.79 -14.22 3.45
CA LYS A 27 -3.86 -13.24 3.73
C LYS A 27 -4.04 -12.20 2.62
N GLN A 28 -3.03 -12.00 1.78
CA GLN A 28 -3.06 -11.06 0.66
C GLN A 28 -4.22 -11.36 -0.29
N GLN A 29 -4.48 -12.62 -0.61
CA GLN A 29 -5.57 -13.00 -1.51
C GLN A 29 -6.94 -12.58 -0.96
N LEU A 30 -7.07 -12.50 0.37
CA LEU A 30 -8.30 -12.11 1.05
C LEU A 30 -8.41 -10.59 1.22
N LEU A 31 -7.30 -9.93 1.59
CA LEU A 31 -7.31 -8.51 1.98
C LEU A 31 -7.10 -7.55 0.82
N LEU A 32 -6.38 -7.98 -0.22
CA LEU A 32 -5.97 -7.08 -1.31
C LEU A 32 -7.14 -6.47 -2.08
N PRO A 33 -8.23 -7.20 -2.41
CA PRO A 33 -9.36 -6.62 -3.14
C PRO A 33 -9.98 -5.39 -2.47
N GLU A 34 -10.34 -5.49 -1.18
CA GLU A 34 -10.98 -4.38 -0.45
C GLU A 34 -9.99 -3.25 -0.13
N VAL A 35 -8.70 -3.56 0.04
CA VAL A 35 -7.66 -2.53 0.18
C VAL A 35 -7.54 -1.73 -1.11
N LEU A 36 -7.51 -2.40 -2.26
CA LEU A 36 -7.44 -1.76 -3.57
C LEU A 36 -8.68 -0.91 -3.85
N GLU A 37 -9.87 -1.43 -3.54
CA GLU A 37 -11.13 -0.69 -3.65
C GLU A 37 -11.05 0.64 -2.90
N ARG A 38 -10.70 0.61 -1.60
CA ARG A 38 -10.58 1.82 -0.78
C ARG A 38 -9.49 2.78 -1.25
N VAL A 39 -8.36 2.26 -1.71
CA VAL A 39 -7.27 3.12 -2.21
C VAL A 39 -7.71 3.80 -3.51
N ARG A 40 -8.44 3.11 -4.39
CA ARG A 40 -8.97 3.68 -5.65
C ARG A 40 -10.06 4.73 -5.42
N GLU A 41 -10.77 4.68 -4.30
CA GLU A 41 -11.73 5.72 -3.90
C GLU A 41 -11.05 6.98 -3.33
N SER A 42 -9.74 6.93 -3.08
CA SER A 42 -8.97 8.06 -2.57
C SER A 42 -8.40 8.95 -3.69
N SER A 43 -7.75 10.06 -3.32
CA SER A 43 -7.17 11.03 -4.26
C SER A 43 -5.78 10.65 -4.78
N VAL A 44 -5.46 9.35 -4.85
CA VAL A 44 -4.17 8.88 -5.37
C VAL A 44 -4.26 8.66 -6.88
N ASP A 45 -3.20 8.99 -7.59
CA ASP A 45 -3.16 8.96 -9.06
C ASP A 45 -2.62 7.63 -9.62
N ASP A 46 -1.79 6.93 -8.86
CA ASP A 46 -1.21 5.62 -9.23
C ASP A 46 -1.24 4.67 -8.03
N VAL A 47 -1.49 3.38 -8.28
CA VAL A 47 -1.53 2.35 -7.23
C VAL A 47 -0.60 1.20 -7.60
N VAL A 48 0.41 0.99 -6.77
CA VAL A 48 1.38 -0.08 -6.90
C VAL A 48 1.23 -1.07 -5.74
N VAL A 49 1.10 -2.35 -6.05
CA VAL A 49 1.10 -3.44 -5.07
C VAL A 49 2.47 -4.09 -5.04
N VAL A 50 3.10 -4.10 -3.87
CA VAL A 50 4.37 -4.80 -3.66
C VAL A 50 4.09 -6.21 -3.15
N LEU A 51 4.45 -7.21 -3.96
CA LEU A 51 4.36 -8.63 -3.62
C LEU A 51 5.75 -9.23 -3.37
N GLY A 52 5.80 -10.35 -2.67
CA GLY A 52 7.03 -11.02 -2.25
C GLY A 52 6.79 -12.50 -2.06
N ALA A 53 6.59 -12.92 -0.82
CA ALA A 53 6.48 -14.33 -0.41
C ALA A 53 5.40 -15.16 -1.14
N HIS A 54 4.38 -14.51 -1.70
CA HIS A 54 3.25 -15.18 -2.34
C HIS A 54 2.90 -14.53 -3.67
N ASP A 55 2.47 -15.35 -4.63
CA ASP A 55 1.78 -14.90 -5.83
C ASP A 55 0.31 -14.61 -5.51
N VAL A 56 -0.16 -13.45 -5.98
CA VAL A 56 -1.52 -12.98 -5.74
C VAL A 56 -2.06 -12.50 -7.08
N ASP A 57 -3.22 -13.03 -7.46
CA ASP A 57 -3.94 -12.56 -8.64
C ASP A 57 -4.61 -11.21 -8.32
N THR A 58 -4.33 -10.20 -9.14
CA THR A 58 -4.84 -8.85 -8.96
C THR A 58 -4.79 -8.09 -10.28
N ASP A 59 -5.76 -7.20 -10.46
CA ASP A 59 -5.84 -6.26 -11.58
C ASP A 59 -4.95 -5.01 -11.38
N ALA A 60 -4.32 -4.85 -10.21
CA ALA A 60 -3.43 -3.74 -9.91
C ALA A 60 -2.03 -3.94 -10.49
N ARG A 61 -1.29 -2.83 -10.67
CA ARG A 61 0.12 -2.87 -11.05
C ARG A 61 0.94 -3.53 -9.93
N VAL A 62 1.60 -4.63 -10.25
CA VAL A 62 2.41 -5.40 -9.29
C VAL A 62 3.90 -5.11 -9.46
N VAL A 63 4.58 -4.97 -8.32
CA VAL A 63 6.04 -4.97 -8.22
C VAL A 63 6.46 -6.11 -7.31
N ARG A 64 7.37 -6.95 -7.79
CA ARG A 64 7.94 -8.05 -7.00
C ARG A 64 9.16 -7.54 -6.25
N CYS A 65 9.17 -7.73 -4.93
CA CYS A 65 10.32 -7.47 -4.07
C CYS A 65 11.00 -8.81 -3.72
N PRO A 66 12.13 -9.17 -4.35
CA PRO A 66 12.85 -10.41 -4.01
C PRO A 66 13.40 -10.38 -2.58
N GLU A 67 13.76 -9.20 -2.09
CA GLU A 67 14.37 -8.99 -0.77
C GLU A 67 13.34 -8.80 0.36
N TRP A 68 12.09 -9.24 0.16
CA TRP A 68 11.01 -9.06 1.15
C TRP A 68 11.34 -9.61 2.53
N GLU A 69 12.19 -10.64 2.61
CA GLU A 69 12.66 -11.27 3.85
C GLU A 69 13.45 -10.32 4.75
N ARG A 70 14.07 -9.27 4.18
CA ARG A 70 14.75 -8.20 4.93
C ARG A 70 13.77 -7.30 5.69
N GLY A 71 12.46 -7.51 5.49
CA GLY A 71 11.38 -6.85 6.22
C GLY A 71 10.68 -5.74 5.44
N PRO A 72 9.69 -5.08 6.07
CA PRO A 72 8.82 -4.09 5.40
C PRO A 72 9.56 -2.92 4.75
N GLY A 73 10.74 -2.53 5.27
CA GLY A 73 11.55 -1.46 4.69
C GLY A 73 12.11 -1.81 3.31
N ALA A 74 12.49 -3.06 3.07
CA ALA A 74 12.95 -3.51 1.75
C ALA A 74 11.80 -3.51 0.73
N SER A 75 10.61 -3.96 1.15
CA SER A 75 9.40 -3.90 0.32
C SER A 75 8.96 -2.47 0.02
N LEU A 76 9.03 -1.57 1.00
CA LEU A 76 8.77 -0.15 0.80
C LEU A 76 9.74 0.46 -0.21
N ARG A 77 11.05 0.22 -0.05
CA ARG A 77 12.06 0.68 -0.99
C ARG A 77 11.76 0.22 -2.42
N CYS A 78 11.44 -1.06 -2.59
CA CYS A 78 11.11 -1.64 -3.89
C CYS A 78 9.86 -0.98 -4.52
N GLY A 79 8.84 -0.68 -3.71
CA GLY A 79 7.68 0.09 -4.14
C GLY A 79 8.03 1.53 -4.57
N LEU A 80 8.82 2.24 -3.76
CA LEU A 80 9.24 3.61 -4.06
C LEU A 80 10.07 3.71 -5.34
N GLU A 81 10.99 2.78 -5.57
CA GLU A 81 11.83 2.72 -6.78
C GLU A 81 11.01 2.43 -8.06
N SER A 82 9.77 1.96 -7.93
CA SER A 82 8.87 1.69 -9.06
C SER A 82 7.98 2.86 -9.45
N LEU A 83 7.87 3.87 -8.58
CA LEU A 83 7.09 5.08 -8.86
C LEU A 83 7.75 5.88 -9.98
N GLY A 84 6.92 6.61 -10.73
CA GLY A 84 7.41 7.44 -11.82
C GLY A 84 8.25 8.62 -11.31
N PRO A 85 9.14 9.19 -12.16
CA PRO A 85 9.94 10.36 -11.80
C PRO A 85 9.09 11.62 -11.52
N ASP A 86 7.80 11.56 -11.83
CA ASP A 86 6.83 12.63 -11.68
C ASP A 86 5.98 12.51 -10.41
N THR A 87 6.18 11.46 -9.61
CA THR A 87 5.50 11.25 -8.34
C THR A 87 6.13 12.13 -7.25
N GLU A 88 5.35 13.04 -6.67
CA GLU A 88 5.84 14.01 -5.67
C GLU A 88 5.59 13.55 -4.22
N ALA A 89 4.62 12.67 -4.01
CA ALA A 89 4.30 12.10 -2.71
C ALA A 89 3.89 10.64 -2.83
N ALA A 90 4.12 9.88 -1.77
CA ALA A 90 3.68 8.50 -1.67
C ALA A 90 2.86 8.27 -0.40
N VAL A 91 1.73 7.60 -0.57
CA VAL A 91 0.92 7.02 0.50
C VAL A 91 1.33 5.58 0.69
N VAL A 92 1.75 5.21 1.90
CA VAL A 92 2.08 3.82 2.22
C VAL A 92 0.88 3.17 2.90
N VAL A 93 0.45 2.05 2.34
CA VAL A 93 -0.71 1.29 2.79
C VAL A 93 -0.25 -0.07 3.31
N LEU A 94 -0.53 -0.32 4.59
CA LEU A 94 -0.24 -1.60 5.25
C LEU A 94 -1.53 -2.40 5.43
N ALA A 95 -1.64 -3.54 4.75
CA ALA A 95 -2.70 -4.51 5.01
C ALA A 95 -2.31 -5.37 6.23
N THR A 96 -2.61 -4.88 7.44
CA THR A 96 -2.33 -5.62 8.69
C THR A 96 -3.54 -5.71 9.60
N ARG A 97 -3.58 -6.76 10.41
CA ARG A 97 -4.56 -6.90 11.49
C ARG A 97 -4.13 -6.00 12.64
N ALA A 98 -5.06 -5.26 13.24
CA ALA A 98 -4.80 -4.54 14.48
C ALA A 98 -4.58 -5.52 15.65
N PRO A 99 -3.73 -5.20 16.64
CA PRO A 99 -3.64 -5.98 17.87
C PRO A 99 -5.01 -6.02 18.56
N GLY A 100 -5.52 -7.21 18.86
CA GLY A 100 -6.77 -7.40 19.63
C GLY A 100 -8.05 -7.62 18.83
N ASP A 101 -8.04 -7.44 17.50
CA ASP A 101 -9.23 -7.65 16.67
C ASP A 101 -9.27 -9.06 16.06
N TYR A 102 -9.98 -9.99 16.72
CA TYR A 102 -10.06 -11.41 16.34
C TYR A 102 -11.20 -11.77 15.38
N ARG A 103 -11.98 -10.78 14.90
CA ARG A 103 -12.98 -11.06 13.86
C ARG A 103 -12.24 -11.32 12.56
N ARG A 104 -12.54 -12.45 11.91
CA ARG A 104 -11.87 -12.87 10.66
C ARG A 104 -12.01 -11.84 9.54
N ASP A 105 -13.02 -10.97 9.64
CA ASP A 105 -13.44 -10.02 8.61
C ASP A 105 -13.09 -8.56 8.98
N SER A 106 -12.19 -8.33 9.93
CA SER A 106 -11.87 -6.98 10.42
C SER A 106 -10.37 -6.67 10.29
N TYR A 107 -10.06 -5.65 9.48
CA TYR A 107 -8.70 -5.24 9.17
C TYR A 107 -8.58 -3.73 9.18
N HIS A 108 -7.42 -3.27 9.60
CA HIS A 108 -7.13 -1.85 9.72
C HIS A 108 -6.18 -1.45 8.60
N VAL A 109 -6.62 -0.55 7.73
CA VAL A 109 -5.79 0.04 6.69
C VAL A 109 -5.23 1.35 7.23
N THR A 110 -3.92 1.41 7.42
CA THR A 110 -3.24 2.65 7.80
C THR A 110 -2.65 3.28 6.55
N ILE A 111 -3.05 4.52 6.28
CA ILE A 111 -2.51 5.40 5.23
C ILE A 111 -1.62 6.43 5.93
N SER A 112 -0.32 6.38 5.67
CA SER A 112 0.63 7.40 6.12
C SER A 112 1.23 8.10 4.90
N GLY A 113 1.07 9.42 4.83
CA GLY A 113 1.67 10.24 3.79
C GLY A 113 3.12 10.56 4.14
N LEU A 114 4.02 10.36 3.18
CA LEU A 114 5.38 10.90 3.26
C LEU A 114 5.37 12.31 2.65
N GLN A 115 5.09 13.32 3.47
CA GLN A 115 5.43 14.71 3.16
C GLN A 115 6.17 15.29 4.36
N GLU A 116 7.14 16.18 4.13
CA GLU A 116 7.81 16.97 5.19
C GLU A 116 6.86 18.03 5.82
N THR A 117 5.55 17.88 5.63
CA THR A 117 4.52 18.72 6.22
C THR A 117 3.43 17.83 6.82
N SER A 118 3.29 17.96 8.14
CA SER A 118 2.31 17.34 9.04
C SER A 118 0.95 17.00 8.39
N ILE A 119 0.67 15.72 8.19
CA ILE A 119 -0.68 15.22 7.86
C ILE A 119 -1.19 14.39 9.05
N SER A 120 -2.32 14.80 9.62
CA SER A 120 -3.02 14.07 10.68
C SER A 120 -3.53 12.71 10.19
N PRO A 121 -3.49 11.65 11.02
CA PRO A 121 -4.00 10.34 10.64
C PRO A 121 -5.50 10.42 10.30
N MET A 122 -5.85 10.09 9.05
CA MET A 122 -7.23 10.07 8.58
C MET A 122 -7.91 8.79 9.10
N ARG A 123 -8.86 8.95 10.03
CA ARG A 123 -9.71 7.84 10.50
C ARG A 123 -10.93 7.73 9.60
N PHE A 124 -11.07 6.62 8.88
CA PHE A 124 -12.31 6.31 8.16
C PHE A 124 -13.30 5.64 9.13
N GLN A 125 -14.49 6.22 9.27
CA GLN A 125 -15.63 5.54 9.89
C GLN A 125 -16.37 4.77 8.79
N ALA A 126 -16.49 3.45 8.97
CA ALA A 126 -17.40 2.64 8.17
C ALA A 126 -18.84 3.07 8.47
N GLY A 127 -19.62 3.35 7.43
CA GLY A 127 -21.07 3.52 7.49
C GLY A 127 -21.80 2.20 7.63
#